data_AF-A0A0E0FIP4-F1
#
_entry.id   AF-A0A0E0FIP4-F1
#
_cell.length_a   1.000
_cell.length_b   1.000
_cell.length_c   1.000
_cell.angle_alpha   90.00
_cell.angle_beta   90.00
_cell.angle_gamma   90.00
#
_symmetry.space_group_name_H-M   'P 1'
#
loop_
_entity.id
_entity.type
_entity.pdbx_description
1 polymer ?
#
loop_
_entity_poly.entity_id
_entity_poly.type
_entity_poly.pdbx_seq_one_letter_code
_entity_poly.pdbx_strand_id
1 'polypeptide(L)'
;MNRRFLHVLVKDFTNHPCPYALHSINASGLFYPAAVRPNGSGEGTKLEEDYLPDRTVSFHHPSGSGGSMQFMSLGQSNNAIIGVDNECRTILYNTEWHSIRTMPSMHGCKWSPPVSLAVNNSLYVMELYPRQDGHVSFEVLAYGSQHAYGSQPWRSLPPPPYVHYQGYEKDEAPPGYDISVEHPYKITATAVVGGGSGSSIWISTAGVGTFAFDTANDTWTKRGDWALPFRGNAEYVAEHGLWFGLSSQGDDLFCASDIAAASVSPPVVLDAWGLDHLGVTTSRKCYHSKSYLVYLGNGRFCVGRLFHVEEGDTETERFVVLMGVEVEERSDGGDSRVLRMIKHRSKRYRLSAYMTINLVA
;
A
#
# COMPACT_ATOMS: atom_id res chain seq x y z
N MET A 1 4.50 14.23 -9.12
CA MET A 1 3.28 13.46 -9.45
C MET A 1 2.10 14.19 -8.82
N ASN A 2 0.91 14.24 -9.42
CA ASN A 2 -0.27 14.84 -8.78
C ASN A 2 -1.50 13.97 -9.10
N ARG A 3 -1.89 13.13 -8.14
CA ARG A 3 -2.98 12.16 -8.32
C ARG A 3 -4.32 12.83 -8.09
N ARG A 4 -5.19 12.73 -9.10
CA ARG A 4 -6.53 13.30 -9.03
C ARG A 4 -7.55 12.35 -8.40
N PHE A 5 -7.42 11.05 -8.66
CA PHE A 5 -8.40 10.06 -8.24
C PHE A 5 -7.78 9.01 -7.31
N LEU A 6 -8.60 8.56 -6.38
CA LEU A 6 -8.39 7.38 -5.56
C LEU A 6 -9.27 6.27 -6.13
N HIS A 7 -8.67 5.16 -6.54
CA HIS A 7 -9.36 4.05 -7.18
C HIS A 7 -9.74 2.99 -6.15
N VAL A 8 -11.03 2.80 -5.95
CA VAL A 8 -11.59 1.89 -4.94
C VAL A 8 -12.27 0.73 -5.65
N LEU A 9 -11.79 -0.49 -5.44
CA LEU A 9 -12.50 -1.69 -5.87
C LEU A 9 -13.37 -2.21 -4.74
N VAL A 10 -14.65 -2.40 -5.02
CA VAL A 10 -15.62 -3.00 -4.12
C VAL A 10 -16.07 -4.32 -4.72
N LYS A 11 -16.03 -5.39 -3.92
CA LYS A 11 -16.63 -6.67 -4.24
C LYS A 11 -17.78 -6.92 -3.28
N ASP A 12 -18.97 -7.07 -3.83
CA ASP A 12 -20.20 -7.33 -3.08
C ASP A 12 -20.64 -8.78 -3.25
N PHE A 13 -20.51 -9.58 -2.19
CA PHE A 13 -20.80 -11.01 -2.21
C PHE A 13 -22.28 -11.36 -2.34
N THR A 14 -23.19 -10.37 -2.23
CA THR A 14 -24.63 -10.60 -2.43
C THR A 14 -25.04 -10.60 -3.90
N ASN A 15 -24.19 -10.06 -4.78
CA ASN A 15 -24.47 -10.01 -6.22
C ASN A 15 -23.97 -11.29 -6.91
N HIS A 16 -24.79 -11.82 -7.84
CA HIS A 16 -24.43 -12.96 -8.69
C HIS A 16 -24.63 -12.62 -10.18
N PRO A 17 -23.56 -12.60 -11.00
CA PRO A 17 -22.16 -12.79 -10.62
C PRO A 17 -21.69 -11.68 -9.68
N CYS A 18 -20.59 -11.92 -8.95
CA CYS A 18 -20.02 -11.02 -7.94
C CYS A 18 -18.84 -10.23 -8.55
N PRO A 19 -19.07 -9.14 -9.31
CA PRO A 19 -17.98 -8.40 -9.93
C PRO A 19 -17.20 -7.58 -8.92
N TYR A 20 -15.98 -7.22 -9.31
CA TYR A 20 -15.23 -6.14 -8.69
C TYR A 20 -15.63 -4.83 -9.36
N ALA A 21 -16.37 -3.98 -8.65
CA ALA A 21 -16.78 -2.66 -9.09
C ALA A 21 -15.68 -1.63 -8.76
N LEU A 22 -15.16 -0.95 -9.77
CA LEU A 22 -14.21 0.14 -9.58
C LEU A 22 -14.96 1.46 -9.44
N HIS A 23 -14.68 2.20 -8.38
CA HIS A 23 -15.17 3.55 -8.10
C HIS A 23 -13.99 4.51 -8.06
N SER A 24 -14.15 5.71 -8.62
CA SER A 24 -13.07 6.71 -8.69
C SER A 24 -13.43 7.93 -7.85
N ILE A 25 -12.84 8.05 -6.67
CA ILE A 25 -13.08 9.16 -5.75
C ILE A 25 -12.15 10.32 -6.10
N ASN A 26 -12.69 11.52 -6.30
CA ASN A 26 -11.86 12.71 -6.50
C ASN A 26 -11.14 13.09 -5.20
N ALA A 27 -9.81 12.94 -5.20
CA ALA A 27 -8.96 13.17 -4.04
C ALA A 27 -9.03 14.63 -3.56
N SER A 28 -9.32 15.61 -4.44
CA SER A 28 -9.44 17.01 -4.05
C SER A 28 -10.54 17.24 -3.01
N GLY A 29 -11.56 16.38 -2.97
CA GLY A 29 -12.65 16.43 -2.00
C GLY A 29 -12.20 16.16 -0.55
N LEU A 30 -10.98 15.67 -0.35
CA LEU A 30 -10.40 15.45 0.98
C LEU A 30 -9.66 16.68 1.53
N PHE A 31 -9.42 17.72 0.71
CA PHE A 31 -8.58 18.85 1.08
C PHE A 31 -9.39 20.15 1.19
N TYR A 32 -9.16 20.90 2.26
CA TYR A 32 -9.69 22.25 2.40
C TYR A 32 -8.96 23.21 1.43
N PRO A 33 -9.68 24.18 0.83
CA PRO A 33 -9.04 25.29 0.11
C PRO A 33 -8.07 26.04 1.03
N ALA A 34 -7.01 26.61 0.47
CA ALA A 34 -5.95 27.30 1.21
C ALA A 34 -6.49 28.35 2.21
N ALA A 35 -7.55 29.08 1.83
CA ALA A 35 -8.16 30.14 2.63
C ALA A 35 -8.87 29.65 3.92
N VAL A 36 -9.18 28.36 4.03
CA VAL A 36 -9.95 27.78 5.15
C VAL A 36 -9.18 26.60 5.78
N ARG A 37 -7.85 26.58 5.62
CA ARG A 37 -7.01 25.53 6.20
C ARG A 37 -7.02 25.62 7.73
N PRO A 38 -7.12 24.51 8.46
CA PRO A 38 -6.97 24.51 9.91
C PRO A 38 -5.60 25.03 10.34
N ASN A 39 -5.58 25.90 11.35
CA ASN A 39 -4.36 26.54 11.85
C ASN A 39 -3.46 25.62 12.70
N GLY A 40 -3.85 24.37 12.95
CA GLY A 40 -3.06 23.43 13.75
C GLY A 40 -3.71 22.05 13.89
N SER A 41 -2.99 21.13 14.53
CA SER A 41 -3.39 19.74 14.82
C SER A 41 -4.48 19.60 15.90
N GLY A 42 -5.09 20.70 16.35
CA GLY A 42 -5.91 20.76 17.57
C GLY A 42 -7.43 20.80 17.38
N GLU A 43 -7.95 21.07 16.18
CA GLU A 43 -9.37 20.88 15.91
C GLU A 43 -9.59 19.46 15.39
N GLY A 44 -10.32 18.65 16.15
CA GLY A 44 -10.65 17.29 15.75
C GLY A 44 -11.26 17.28 14.35
N THR A 45 -10.67 16.53 13.43
CA THR A 45 -11.19 16.43 12.07
C THR A 45 -12.61 15.91 12.12
N LYS A 46 -13.57 16.75 11.72
CA LYS A 46 -14.97 16.34 11.62
C LYS A 46 -15.08 15.22 10.58
N LEU A 47 -15.62 14.08 11.00
CA LEU A 47 -15.95 12.98 10.10
C LEU A 47 -17.20 13.35 9.29
N GLU A 48 -17.05 13.46 7.98
CA GLU A 48 -18.12 13.72 7.01
C GLU A 48 -18.62 12.38 6.45
N GLU A 49 -19.94 12.18 6.38
CA GLU A 49 -20.52 11.01 5.68
C GLU A 49 -20.57 11.30 4.17
N ASP A 50 -20.18 10.32 3.36
CA ASP A 50 -20.18 10.41 1.90
C ASP A 50 -20.53 9.06 1.28
N TYR A 51 -20.84 9.06 -0.01
CA TYR A 51 -21.19 7.86 -0.78
C TYR A 51 -20.12 7.57 -1.82
N LEU A 52 -19.91 6.29 -2.12
CA LEU A 52 -19.04 5.94 -3.23
C LEU A 52 -19.62 6.54 -4.52
N PRO A 53 -18.79 7.19 -5.37
CA PRO A 53 -19.22 7.66 -6.68
C PRO A 53 -19.77 6.52 -7.53
N ASP A 54 -20.45 6.85 -8.63
CA ASP A 54 -20.90 5.85 -9.57
C ASP A 54 -19.75 4.95 -10.05
N ARG A 55 -20.08 3.67 -10.21
CA ARG A 55 -19.14 2.66 -10.69
C ARG A 55 -18.61 3.07 -12.07
N THR A 56 -17.29 3.15 -12.19
CA THR A 56 -16.59 3.43 -13.46
C THR A 56 -16.55 2.20 -14.37
N VAL A 57 -16.22 1.03 -13.84
CA VAL A 57 -16.14 -0.25 -14.59
C VAL A 57 -16.34 -1.43 -13.64
N SER A 58 -16.76 -2.58 -14.17
CA SER A 58 -16.82 -3.85 -13.43
C SER A 58 -15.90 -4.89 -14.06
N PHE A 59 -15.13 -5.58 -13.21
CA PHE A 59 -14.33 -6.73 -13.61
C PHE A 59 -15.03 -8.01 -13.15
N HIS A 60 -15.29 -8.90 -14.10
CA HIS A 60 -15.91 -10.19 -13.84
C HIS A 60 -14.84 -11.27 -13.84
N HIS A 61 -14.92 -12.15 -12.84
CA HIS A 61 -14.10 -13.36 -12.84
C HIS A 61 -14.59 -14.31 -13.94
N PRO A 62 -13.69 -14.95 -14.73
CA PRO A 62 -14.07 -15.76 -15.89
C PRO A 62 -14.98 -16.96 -15.60
N SER A 63 -14.91 -17.57 -14.39
CA SER A 63 -15.68 -18.78 -14.08
C SER A 63 -17.03 -18.52 -13.41
N GLY A 64 -17.54 -17.28 -13.42
CA GLY A 64 -18.92 -16.95 -13.03
C GLY A 64 -19.27 -17.04 -11.54
N SER A 65 -18.56 -17.86 -10.74
CA SER A 65 -18.80 -18.04 -9.31
C SER A 65 -17.52 -17.97 -8.48
N GLY A 66 -17.47 -17.04 -7.52
CA GLY A 66 -16.57 -17.10 -6.36
C GLY A 66 -15.08 -16.86 -6.59
N GLY A 67 -14.61 -16.69 -7.84
CA GLY A 67 -13.20 -16.45 -8.11
C GLY A 67 -12.67 -15.13 -7.52
N SER A 68 -11.37 -15.12 -7.22
CA SER A 68 -10.67 -13.95 -6.68
C SER A 68 -9.81 -13.28 -7.77
N MET A 69 -9.80 -11.96 -7.77
CA MET A 69 -8.88 -11.15 -8.56
C MET A 69 -8.13 -10.20 -7.64
N GLN A 70 -6.85 -9.98 -7.95
CA GLN A 70 -5.98 -9.02 -7.31
C GLN A 70 -5.81 -7.82 -8.23
N PHE A 71 -5.72 -6.63 -7.65
CA PHE A 71 -5.57 -5.39 -8.39
C PHE A 71 -4.42 -4.58 -7.81
N MET A 72 -3.54 -4.11 -8.68
CA MET A 72 -2.30 -3.43 -8.34
C MET A 72 -2.09 -2.24 -9.27
N SER A 73 -1.44 -1.20 -8.77
CA SER A 73 -1.18 0.01 -9.53
C SER A 73 0.11 -0.13 -10.33
N LEU A 74 0.09 0.25 -11.61
CA LEU A 74 1.26 0.19 -12.49
C LEU A 74 1.85 1.57 -12.76
N GLY A 75 3.16 1.67 -12.54
CA GLY A 75 4.00 2.81 -12.92
C GLY A 75 3.73 4.07 -12.10
N GLN A 76 4.66 5.01 -12.14
CA GLN A 76 4.52 6.29 -11.42
C GLN A 76 3.44 7.21 -12.00
N SER A 77 3.11 7.12 -13.30
CA SER A 77 2.00 7.91 -13.86
C SER A 77 0.65 7.40 -13.38
N ASN A 78 0.60 6.11 -13.02
CA ASN A 78 -0.41 5.54 -12.16
C ASN A 78 -1.85 5.58 -12.72
N ASN A 79 -1.96 5.77 -14.04
CA ASN A 79 -3.19 5.71 -14.82
C ASN A 79 -3.51 4.28 -15.27
N ALA A 80 -2.85 3.26 -14.70
CA ALA A 80 -3.01 1.87 -15.09
C ALA A 80 -3.19 0.98 -13.86
N ILE A 81 -4.24 0.18 -13.87
CA ILE A 81 -4.53 -0.85 -12.86
C ILE A 81 -4.31 -2.20 -13.53
N ILE A 82 -3.44 -3.00 -12.93
CA ILE A 82 -3.22 -4.40 -13.32
C ILE A 82 -4.16 -5.27 -12.52
N GLY A 83 -5.01 -6.03 -13.21
CA GLY A 83 -5.85 -7.07 -12.63
C GLY A 83 -5.25 -8.44 -12.90
N VAL A 84 -5.13 -9.29 -11.89
CA VAL A 84 -4.65 -10.68 -12.03
C VAL A 84 -5.65 -11.62 -11.36
N ASP A 85 -6.07 -12.66 -12.06
CA ASP A 85 -6.93 -13.69 -11.47
C ASP A 85 -6.14 -14.87 -10.87
N ASN A 86 -6.86 -15.85 -10.31
CA ASN A 86 -6.29 -17.05 -9.72
C ASN A 86 -5.70 -18.06 -10.73
N GLU A 87 -5.84 -17.82 -12.04
CA GLU A 87 -5.15 -18.54 -13.11
C GLU A 87 -3.98 -17.71 -13.66
N CYS A 88 -3.62 -16.65 -12.96
CA CYS A 88 -2.52 -15.74 -13.24
C CYS A 88 -2.71 -14.96 -14.55
N ARG A 89 -3.92 -14.97 -15.13
CA ARG A 89 -4.25 -14.18 -16.32
C ARG A 89 -4.27 -12.72 -15.94
N THR A 90 -3.61 -11.90 -16.76
CA THR A 90 -3.39 -10.49 -16.46
C THR A 90 -4.19 -9.61 -17.41
N ILE A 91 -4.82 -8.57 -16.87
CA ILE A 91 -5.41 -7.47 -17.62
C ILE A 91 -4.80 -6.15 -17.18
N LEU A 92 -4.75 -5.19 -18.09
CA LEU A 92 -4.43 -3.79 -17.81
C LEU A 92 -5.66 -2.95 -18.10
N TYR A 93 -6.13 -2.22 -17.08
CA TYR A 93 -7.15 -1.20 -17.23
C TYR A 93 -6.48 0.18 -17.18
N ASN A 94 -6.57 0.94 -18.27
CA ASN A 94 -6.12 2.32 -18.31
C ASN A 94 -7.28 3.22 -17.84
N THR A 95 -7.05 3.97 -16.77
CA THR A 95 -8.05 4.83 -16.11
C THR A 95 -8.30 6.14 -16.85
N GLU A 96 -7.38 6.57 -17.72
CA GLU A 96 -7.47 7.79 -18.51
C GLU A 96 -8.26 7.58 -19.81
N TRP A 97 -7.98 6.48 -20.53
CA TRP A 97 -8.66 6.14 -21.78
C TRP A 97 -9.85 5.20 -21.59
N HIS A 98 -10.11 4.77 -20.35
CA HIS A 98 -11.17 3.80 -20.02
C HIS A 98 -11.10 2.52 -20.88
N SER A 99 -9.88 2.04 -21.14
CA SER A 99 -9.63 0.91 -22.02
C SER A 99 -9.07 -0.28 -21.25
N ILE A 100 -9.53 -1.49 -21.59
CA ILE A 100 -9.00 -2.76 -21.06
C ILE A 100 -8.17 -3.44 -22.14
N ARG A 101 -7.00 -3.96 -21.75
CA ARG A 101 -6.12 -4.76 -22.60
C ARG A 101 -5.74 -6.06 -21.89
N THR A 102 -5.71 -7.17 -22.61
CA THR A 102 -5.12 -8.42 -22.11
C THR A 102 -3.60 -8.34 -22.11
N MET A 103 -2.99 -8.84 -21.03
CA MET A 103 -1.55 -8.91 -20.87
C MET A 103 -1.14 -10.38 -20.72
N PRO A 104 0.10 -10.75 -21.07
CA PRO A 104 0.64 -12.06 -20.76
C PRO A 104 0.46 -12.41 -19.28
N SER A 105 0.24 -13.69 -19.01
CA SER A 105 0.02 -14.19 -17.65
C SER A 105 1.27 -14.05 -16.80
N MET A 106 1.06 -13.85 -15.50
CA MET A 106 2.08 -13.94 -14.47
C MET A 106 2.50 -15.42 -14.32
N HIS A 107 3.77 -15.69 -13.98
CA HIS A 107 4.29 -17.07 -13.92
C HIS A 107 3.81 -17.84 -12.69
N GLY A 108 3.57 -17.15 -11.57
CA GLY A 108 3.03 -17.76 -10.35
C GLY A 108 2.02 -16.85 -9.66
N CYS A 109 0.88 -17.40 -9.28
CA CYS A 109 -0.18 -16.66 -8.59
C CYS A 109 0.22 -16.36 -7.14
N LYS A 110 0.01 -15.12 -6.68
CA LYS A 110 0.39 -14.76 -5.31
C LYS A 110 -0.76 -15.08 -4.36
N TRP A 111 -0.52 -15.88 -3.33
CA TRP A 111 -1.54 -16.17 -2.32
C TRP A 111 -1.56 -15.06 -1.26
N SER A 112 -2.76 -14.70 -0.80
CA SER A 112 -3.03 -13.47 -0.04
C SER A 112 -2.74 -12.19 -0.84
N PRO A 113 -3.28 -11.01 -0.46
CA PRO A 113 -2.95 -9.77 -1.17
C PRO A 113 -1.43 -9.59 -1.22
N PRO A 114 -0.82 -9.53 -2.42
CA PRO A 114 0.63 -9.44 -2.54
C PRO A 114 1.11 -8.06 -2.12
N VAL A 115 2.38 -7.99 -1.82
CA VAL A 115 3.12 -6.73 -1.82
C VAL A 115 3.30 -6.32 -3.27
N SER A 116 2.98 -5.06 -3.59
CA SER A 116 3.18 -4.51 -4.92
C SER A 116 3.79 -3.11 -4.83
N LEU A 117 4.79 -2.86 -5.69
CA LEU A 117 5.47 -1.57 -5.78
C LEU A 117 5.65 -1.16 -7.25
N ALA A 118 5.32 0.09 -7.54
CA ALA A 118 5.68 0.72 -8.80
C ALA A 118 7.09 1.32 -8.67
N VAL A 119 8.04 0.81 -9.46
CA VAL A 119 9.39 1.37 -9.55
C VAL A 119 9.62 1.80 -10.99
N ASN A 120 9.82 3.11 -11.18
CA ASN A 120 9.86 3.71 -12.52
C ASN A 120 8.59 3.35 -13.33
N ASN A 121 8.75 2.61 -14.41
CA ASN A 121 7.65 2.16 -15.28
C ASN A 121 7.34 0.66 -15.14
N SER A 122 7.83 0.02 -14.07
CA SER A 122 7.67 -1.40 -13.83
C SER A 122 6.87 -1.64 -12.56
N LEU A 123 6.13 -2.75 -12.53
CA LEU A 123 5.39 -3.21 -11.37
C LEU A 123 6.09 -4.45 -10.80
N TYR A 124 6.57 -4.35 -9.57
CA TYR A 124 7.15 -5.45 -8.82
C TYR A 124 6.08 -6.04 -7.92
N VAL A 125 5.92 -7.37 -7.96
CA VAL A 125 4.87 -8.10 -7.22
C VAL A 125 5.49 -9.26 -6.47
N MET A 126 5.31 -9.28 -5.15
CA MET A 126 5.87 -10.29 -4.26
C MET A 126 4.80 -10.86 -3.34
N GLU A 127 4.86 -12.16 -3.07
CA GLU A 127 4.04 -12.74 -2.00
C GLU A 127 4.36 -12.08 -0.65
N LEU A 128 3.34 -11.91 0.17
CA LEU A 128 3.52 -11.44 1.54
C LEU A 128 4.36 -12.43 2.38
N TYR A 129 4.36 -13.70 1.97
CA TYR A 129 5.11 -14.82 2.53
C TYR A 129 5.87 -15.54 1.40
N PRO A 130 7.05 -15.03 0.98
CA PRO A 130 7.80 -15.62 -0.13
C PRO A 130 8.26 -17.04 0.18
N ARG A 131 8.03 -18.00 -0.71
CA ARG A 131 8.35 -19.42 -0.48
C ARG A 131 9.64 -19.89 -1.16
N GLN A 132 10.20 -21.00 -0.65
CA GLN A 132 11.34 -21.74 -1.22
C GLN A 132 10.93 -22.97 -2.06
N ASP A 133 9.64 -23.32 -2.11
CA ASP A 133 9.09 -24.54 -2.74
C ASP A 133 9.14 -24.59 -4.28
N GLY A 134 9.95 -23.72 -4.91
CA GLY A 134 10.00 -23.56 -6.36
C GLY A 134 8.84 -22.75 -6.95
N HIS A 135 7.86 -22.34 -6.13
CA HIS A 135 6.84 -21.40 -6.57
C HIS A 135 7.45 -20.02 -6.86
N VAL A 136 7.00 -19.39 -7.95
CA VAL A 136 7.45 -18.04 -8.31
C VAL A 136 6.81 -17.03 -7.35
N SER A 137 7.54 -16.64 -6.31
CA SER A 137 7.04 -15.73 -5.26
C SER A 137 7.30 -14.25 -5.56
N PHE A 138 8.26 -13.91 -6.43
CA PHE A 138 8.61 -12.54 -6.78
C PHE A 138 8.75 -12.37 -8.30
N GLU A 139 8.06 -11.38 -8.87
CA GLU A 139 8.07 -11.10 -10.31
C GLU A 139 8.05 -9.60 -10.58
N VAL A 140 8.50 -9.22 -11.78
CA VAL A 140 8.36 -7.87 -12.31
C VAL A 140 7.62 -7.87 -13.64
N LEU A 141 6.68 -6.95 -13.77
CA LEU A 141 6.07 -6.55 -15.02
C LEU A 141 6.81 -5.32 -15.55
N ALA A 142 7.67 -5.51 -16.55
CA ALA A 142 8.36 -4.41 -17.22
C ALA A 142 7.44 -3.79 -18.28
N TYR A 143 6.86 -2.62 -17.99
CA TYR A 143 5.96 -1.93 -18.91
C TYR A 143 6.68 -0.79 -19.63
N GLY A 144 6.55 -0.69 -20.95
CA GLY A 144 7.08 0.43 -21.73
C GLY A 144 8.60 0.46 -21.96
N SER A 145 9.36 -0.56 -21.56
CA SER A 145 10.74 -0.70 -22.04
C SER A 145 10.72 -1.00 -23.54
N GLN A 146 11.35 -0.15 -24.36
CA GLN A 146 11.48 -0.27 -25.82
C GLN A 146 12.31 -1.50 -26.28
N HIS A 147 12.39 -2.55 -25.47
CA HIS A 147 13.03 -3.79 -25.86
C HIS A 147 12.03 -4.71 -26.54
N ALA A 148 11.99 -4.55 -27.86
CA ALA A 148 11.74 -5.56 -28.87
C ALA A 148 10.40 -6.32 -28.81
N TYR A 149 9.70 -6.26 -29.94
CA TYR A 149 8.83 -7.31 -30.45
C TYR A 149 9.23 -8.70 -29.91
N GLY A 150 8.43 -9.24 -28.98
CA GLY A 150 8.55 -10.64 -28.53
C GLY A 150 8.98 -10.91 -27.07
N SER A 151 9.30 -9.91 -26.24
CA SER A 151 9.66 -10.17 -24.83
C SER A 151 8.44 -10.49 -23.95
N GLN A 152 8.55 -11.54 -23.13
CA GLN A 152 7.61 -11.82 -22.03
C GLN A 152 7.61 -10.64 -21.04
N PRO A 153 6.48 -9.97 -20.78
CA PRO A 153 6.47 -8.77 -19.96
C PRO A 153 6.57 -9.07 -18.46
N TRP A 154 6.19 -10.29 -18.04
CA TRP A 154 6.46 -10.81 -16.70
C TRP A 154 7.77 -11.58 -16.66
N ARG A 155 8.60 -11.27 -15.67
CA ARG A 155 9.88 -11.94 -15.43
C ARG A 155 9.98 -12.36 -13.97
N SER A 156 10.31 -13.62 -13.73
CA SER A 156 10.60 -14.15 -12.41
C SER A 156 11.89 -13.55 -11.83
N LEU A 157 11.84 -13.24 -10.54
CA LEU A 157 12.94 -12.69 -9.77
C LEU A 157 13.31 -13.65 -8.63
N PRO A 158 14.56 -13.62 -8.15
CA PRO A 158 14.94 -14.46 -7.01
C PRO A 158 14.16 -14.03 -5.76
N PRO A 159 13.68 -14.98 -4.93
CA PRO A 159 13.03 -14.64 -3.67
C PRO A 159 14.03 -13.99 -2.70
N PRO A 160 13.54 -13.29 -1.65
CA PRO A 160 14.40 -12.80 -0.59
C PRO A 160 15.25 -13.91 0.05
N PRO A 161 16.51 -13.67 0.44
CA PRO A 161 17.41 -14.73 0.91
C PRO A 161 16.95 -15.45 2.17
N TYR A 162 16.13 -14.80 3.00
CA TYR A 162 15.67 -15.36 4.27
C TYR A 162 14.77 -16.59 4.11
N VAL A 163 14.23 -16.84 2.91
CA VAL A 163 13.47 -18.08 2.64
C VAL A 163 14.35 -19.32 2.85
N HIS A 164 15.67 -19.17 2.75
CA HIS A 164 16.68 -20.22 2.95
C HIS A 164 17.27 -20.27 4.36
N TYR A 165 16.77 -19.48 5.31
CA TYR A 165 17.28 -19.50 6.68
C TYR A 165 16.83 -20.74 7.44
N GLN A 166 17.68 -21.23 8.34
CA GLN A 166 17.32 -22.34 9.22
C GLN A 166 16.11 -21.96 10.08
N GLY A 167 15.11 -22.83 10.14
CA GLY A 167 13.85 -22.58 10.86
C GLY A 167 12.71 -22.04 9.98
N TYR A 168 13.00 -21.57 8.77
CA TYR A 168 11.97 -21.07 7.84
C TYR A 168 10.91 -22.15 7.53
N GLU A 169 11.34 -23.34 7.09
CA GLU A 169 10.43 -24.43 6.71
C GLU A 169 9.61 -25.01 7.86
N LYS A 170 10.03 -24.75 9.10
CA LYS A 170 9.38 -25.28 10.31
C LYS A 170 8.46 -24.26 10.97
N ASP A 171 8.31 -23.08 10.37
CA ASP A 171 7.64 -21.92 10.97
C ASP A 171 8.21 -21.61 12.38
N GLU A 172 9.48 -21.93 12.62
CA GLU A 172 10.14 -21.71 13.90
C GLU A 172 10.45 -20.22 14.05
N ALA A 173 10.07 -19.65 15.20
CA ALA A 173 10.36 -18.28 15.53
C ALA A 173 11.88 -18.06 15.68
N PRO A 174 12.44 -16.96 15.14
CA PRO A 174 13.78 -16.52 15.49
C PRO A 174 13.94 -16.40 17.02
N PRO A 175 15.15 -16.62 17.58
CA PRO A 175 15.37 -16.53 19.02
C PRO A 175 14.88 -15.20 19.61
N GLY A 176 14.00 -15.26 20.62
CA GLY A 176 13.45 -14.08 21.30
C GLY A 176 12.25 -13.42 20.60
N TYR A 177 11.72 -14.00 19.52
CA TYR A 177 10.55 -13.49 18.80
C TYR A 177 9.26 -14.19 19.25
N ASP A 178 8.21 -13.41 19.54
CA ASP A 178 6.89 -13.93 19.89
C ASP A 178 6.02 -14.12 18.64
N ILE A 179 5.89 -15.39 18.22
CA ILE A 179 5.10 -15.79 17.04
C ILE A 179 3.59 -15.60 17.20
N SER A 180 3.10 -15.39 18.43
CA SER A 180 1.67 -15.18 18.67
C SER A 180 1.18 -13.82 18.17
N VAL A 181 2.10 -12.87 17.94
CA VAL A 181 1.80 -11.50 17.51
C VAL A 181 1.76 -11.39 15.98
N GLU A 182 2.80 -11.86 15.31
CA GLU A 182 2.90 -11.82 13.85
C GLU A 182 3.83 -12.95 13.38
N HIS A 183 3.70 -13.40 12.14
CA HIS A 183 4.57 -14.45 11.62
C HIS A 183 5.95 -13.84 11.25
N PRO A 184 7.07 -14.41 11.72
CA PRO A 184 8.40 -13.76 11.69
C PRO A 184 8.92 -13.47 10.28
N TYR A 185 8.49 -14.25 9.28
CA TYR A 185 8.91 -14.13 7.89
C TYR A 185 7.93 -13.34 7.00
N LYS A 186 6.84 -12.84 7.58
CA LYS A 186 5.90 -11.97 6.90
C LYS A 186 6.58 -10.66 6.54
N ILE A 187 6.42 -10.20 5.30
CA ILE A 187 6.83 -8.84 4.92
C ILE A 187 5.88 -7.85 5.60
N THR A 188 6.45 -6.96 6.43
CA THR A 188 5.68 -5.98 7.20
C THR A 188 5.81 -4.57 6.64
N ALA A 189 6.92 -4.27 5.97
CA ALA A 189 7.20 -2.95 5.42
C ALA A 189 7.93 -3.06 4.08
N THR A 190 7.63 -2.14 3.16
CA THR A 190 8.44 -1.95 1.95
C THR A 190 8.66 -0.49 1.63
N ALA A 191 9.76 -0.19 0.93
CA ALA A 191 10.06 1.15 0.43
C ALA A 191 10.92 1.07 -0.83
N VAL A 192 10.78 2.05 -1.72
CA VAL A 192 11.70 2.23 -2.85
C VAL A 192 12.77 3.23 -2.46
N VAL A 193 14.04 2.85 -2.56
CA VAL A 193 15.20 3.68 -2.20
C VAL A 193 16.06 3.95 -3.43
N GLY A 194 16.50 5.19 -3.62
CA GLY A 194 17.24 5.63 -4.81
C GLY A 194 16.32 6.13 -5.94
N GLY A 195 16.88 6.25 -7.15
CA GLY A 195 16.13 6.73 -8.31
C GLY A 195 16.81 6.40 -9.65
N GLY A 196 16.03 6.41 -10.73
CA GLY A 196 16.51 6.12 -12.08
C GLY A 196 16.94 4.66 -12.23
N SER A 197 18.14 4.41 -12.77
CA SER A 197 18.70 3.08 -12.99
C SER A 197 19.32 2.43 -11.75
N GLY A 198 19.36 3.13 -10.60
CA GLY A 198 19.96 2.66 -9.35
C GLY A 198 18.94 2.44 -8.23
N SER A 199 17.67 2.18 -8.57
CA SER A 199 16.62 1.97 -7.57
C SER A 199 16.78 0.62 -6.86
N SER A 200 16.50 0.60 -5.57
CA SER A 200 16.44 -0.62 -4.76
C SER A 200 15.08 -0.72 -4.07
N ILE A 201 14.54 -1.94 -3.98
CA ILE A 201 13.33 -2.21 -3.20
C ILE A 201 13.76 -2.75 -1.85
N TRP A 202 13.47 -2.01 -0.79
CA TRP A 202 13.72 -2.46 0.57
C TRP A 202 12.48 -3.14 1.12
N ILE A 203 12.68 -4.29 1.76
CA ILE A 203 11.63 -5.02 2.48
C ILE A 203 12.11 -5.29 3.91
N SER A 204 11.20 -5.23 4.87
CA SER A 204 11.44 -5.70 6.23
C SER A 204 10.46 -6.80 6.58
N THR A 205 10.95 -7.75 7.37
CA THR A 205 10.09 -8.69 8.10
C THR A 205 10.12 -8.35 9.60
N ALA A 206 9.11 -8.83 10.33
CA ALA A 206 9.04 -8.59 11.76
C ALA A 206 10.15 -9.28 12.56
N GLY A 207 10.61 -10.46 12.13
CA GLY A 207 11.54 -11.29 12.89
C GLY A 207 12.96 -11.42 12.35
N VAL A 208 13.22 -11.01 11.09
CA VAL A 208 14.50 -11.30 10.40
C VAL A 208 15.33 -10.06 10.09
N GLY A 209 14.68 -8.92 9.85
CA GLY A 209 15.33 -7.65 9.54
C GLY A 209 15.03 -7.15 8.13
N THR A 210 15.91 -6.31 7.60
CA THR A 210 15.70 -5.56 6.36
C THR A 210 16.64 -6.03 5.25
N PHE A 211 16.08 -6.18 4.04
CA PHE A 211 16.78 -6.60 2.83
C PHE A 211 16.52 -5.61 1.71
N ALA A 212 17.51 -5.38 0.86
CA ALA A 212 17.42 -4.54 -0.33
C ALA A 212 17.59 -5.39 -1.59
N PHE A 213 16.64 -5.26 -2.51
CA PHE A 213 16.71 -5.82 -3.85
C PHE A 213 17.17 -4.77 -4.84
N ASP A 214 18.31 -4.99 -5.46
CA ASP A 214 18.83 -4.16 -6.53
C ASP A 214 18.05 -4.44 -7.82
N THR A 215 17.31 -3.45 -8.31
CA THR A 215 16.46 -3.60 -9.51
C THR A 215 17.23 -3.66 -10.82
N ALA A 216 18.50 -3.28 -10.84
CA ALA A 216 19.36 -3.34 -12.02
C ALA A 216 20.06 -4.69 -12.15
N ASN A 217 20.51 -5.26 -11.03
CA ASN A 217 21.28 -6.50 -11.01
C ASN A 217 20.45 -7.73 -10.61
N ASP A 218 19.19 -7.52 -10.19
CA ASP A 218 18.30 -8.54 -9.63
C ASP A 218 18.89 -9.31 -8.45
N THR A 219 19.67 -8.64 -7.60
CA THR A 219 20.37 -9.24 -6.46
C THR A 219 19.87 -8.71 -5.13
N TRP A 220 19.87 -9.59 -4.12
CA TRP A 220 19.50 -9.24 -2.75
C TRP A 220 20.72 -8.96 -1.88
N THR A 221 20.61 -7.97 -0.99
CA THR A 221 21.59 -7.68 0.06
C THR A 221 20.88 -7.47 1.39
N LYS A 222 21.38 -8.06 2.48
CA LYS A 222 20.87 -7.79 3.84
C LYS A 222 21.36 -6.41 4.30
N ARG A 223 20.43 -5.55 4.74
CA ARG A 223 20.74 -4.19 5.24
C ARG A 223 21.02 -4.18 6.73
N GLY A 224 20.34 -5.01 7.50
CA GLY A 224 20.60 -5.18 8.93
C GLY A 224 19.55 -6.01 9.64
N ASP A 225 19.83 -6.35 10.90
CA ASP A 225 18.94 -7.06 11.84
C ASP A 225 17.91 -6.13 12.49
N TRP A 226 17.44 -5.14 11.72
CA TRP A 226 16.47 -4.15 12.12
C TRP A 226 15.36 -4.05 11.07
N ALA A 227 14.17 -3.58 11.47
CA ALA A 227 13.04 -3.36 10.58
C ALA A 227 12.86 -1.88 10.26
N LEU A 228 12.28 -1.57 9.10
CA LEU A 228 11.84 -0.22 8.76
C LEU A 228 10.77 0.25 9.79
N PRO A 229 10.68 1.55 10.07
CA PRO A 229 9.77 2.09 11.08
C PRO A 229 8.32 2.23 10.54
N PHE A 230 7.97 1.43 9.54
CA PHE A 230 6.73 1.54 8.78
C PHE A 230 5.95 0.23 8.76
N ARG A 231 4.67 0.31 8.44
CA ARG A 231 3.78 -0.80 8.12
C ARG A 231 3.22 -0.61 6.72
N GLY A 232 3.31 -1.66 5.89
CA GLY A 232 2.96 -1.58 4.48
C GLY A 232 4.00 -0.80 3.68
N ASN A 233 3.55 -0.08 2.65
CA ASN A 233 4.44 0.67 1.78
C ASN A 233 4.76 2.06 2.37
N ALA A 234 6.02 2.45 2.32
CA ALA A 234 6.47 3.81 2.59
C ALA A 234 6.72 4.55 1.27
N GLU A 235 6.23 5.78 1.20
CA GLU A 235 6.26 6.62 0.01
C GLU A 235 7.39 7.64 0.12
N TYR A 236 8.27 7.69 -0.89
CA TYR A 236 9.30 8.71 -0.97
C TYR A 236 8.70 10.03 -1.46
N VAL A 237 8.91 11.11 -0.70
CA VAL A 237 8.49 12.46 -1.08
C VAL A 237 9.72 13.30 -1.37
N ALA A 238 9.97 13.55 -2.64
CA ALA A 238 11.17 14.25 -3.11
C ALA A 238 11.27 15.69 -2.59
N GLU A 239 10.13 16.36 -2.42
CA GLU A 239 10.01 17.68 -1.79
C GLU A 239 10.58 17.67 -0.36
N HIS A 240 10.48 16.52 0.31
CA HIS A 240 10.95 16.31 1.66
C HIS A 240 12.25 15.52 1.76
N GLY A 241 12.71 14.84 0.71
CA GLY A 241 13.88 13.96 0.79
C GLY A 241 13.73 12.85 1.82
N LEU A 242 12.50 12.47 2.15
CA LEU A 242 12.16 11.53 3.23
C LEU A 242 11.11 10.53 2.78
N TRP A 243 11.04 9.42 3.52
CA TRP A 243 10.00 8.41 3.37
C TRP A 243 8.92 8.63 4.41
N PHE A 244 7.67 8.53 3.95
CA PHE A 244 6.49 8.68 4.77
C PHE A 244 5.68 7.40 4.78
N GLY A 245 5.21 7.00 5.95
CA GLY A 245 4.53 5.72 6.13
C GLY A 245 3.59 5.71 7.32
N LEU A 246 2.76 4.69 7.41
CA LEU A 246 2.08 4.33 8.66
C LEU A 246 3.12 3.70 9.58
N SER A 247 3.16 4.09 10.86
CA SER A 247 4.19 3.62 11.79
C SER A 247 4.04 2.14 12.12
N SER A 248 5.17 1.46 12.33
CA SER A 248 5.18 0.12 12.92
C SER A 248 4.98 0.13 14.44
N GLN A 249 5.15 1.28 15.11
CA GLN A 249 5.07 1.39 16.58
C GLN A 249 3.66 1.69 17.10
N GLY A 250 2.70 1.94 16.23
CA GLY A 250 1.32 2.22 16.64
C GLY A 250 0.40 2.37 15.46
N ASP A 251 -0.76 1.74 15.54
CA ASP A 251 -1.75 1.70 14.45
C ASP A 251 -2.30 3.08 14.09
N ASP A 252 -2.15 4.07 14.98
CA ASP A 252 -2.66 5.44 14.79
C ASP A 252 -1.63 6.51 14.44
N LEU A 253 -0.42 6.11 14.05
CA LEU A 253 0.67 7.03 13.76
C LEU A 253 1.02 7.07 12.27
N PHE A 254 1.19 8.29 11.75
CA PHE A 254 1.84 8.58 10.48
C PHE A 254 3.22 9.16 10.76
N CYS A 255 4.27 8.67 10.12
CA CYS A 255 5.65 9.06 10.45
C CYS A 255 6.52 9.30 9.22
N ALA A 256 7.60 10.03 9.44
CA ALA A 256 8.64 10.33 8.47
C ALA A 256 9.99 9.80 8.95
N SER A 257 10.79 9.24 8.03
CA SER A 257 12.13 8.74 8.32
C SER A 257 13.06 8.89 7.13
N ASP A 258 14.34 9.20 7.39
CA ASP A 258 15.41 9.08 6.41
C ASP A 258 15.95 7.64 6.45
N ILE A 259 15.40 6.79 5.60
CA ILE A 259 15.83 5.39 5.53
C ILE A 259 17.07 5.21 4.65
N ALA A 260 17.40 6.17 3.79
CA ALA A 260 18.59 6.08 2.93
C ALA A 260 19.89 6.24 3.75
N ALA A 261 19.83 6.99 4.85
CA ALA A 261 20.93 7.11 5.82
C ALA A 261 21.19 5.82 6.62
N ALA A 262 20.29 4.82 6.57
CA ALA A 262 20.43 3.59 7.35
C ALA A 262 21.61 2.73 6.86
N SER A 263 22.41 2.28 7.82
CA SER A 263 23.54 1.38 7.60
C SER A 263 23.50 0.25 8.63
N VAL A 264 24.45 0.20 9.56
CA VAL A 264 24.50 -0.78 10.65
C VAL A 264 23.37 -0.56 11.66
N SER A 265 23.02 0.70 11.93
CA SER A 265 21.93 1.07 12.82
C SER A 265 20.58 1.21 12.09
N PRO A 266 19.45 0.99 12.79
CA PRO A 266 18.13 1.26 12.23
C PRO A 266 17.98 2.74 11.85
N PRO A 267 17.14 3.05 10.84
CA PRO A 267 16.76 4.42 10.55
C PRO A 267 15.97 5.03 11.71
N VAL A 268 16.18 6.33 11.94
CA VAL A 268 15.51 7.08 13.01
C VAL A 268 14.21 7.66 12.46
N VAL A 269 13.14 7.54 13.25
CA VAL A 269 11.90 8.30 12.99
C VAL A 269 12.15 9.75 13.35
N LEU A 270 12.10 10.63 12.34
CA LEU A 270 12.34 12.05 12.51
C LEU A 270 11.10 12.74 13.07
N ASP A 271 9.94 12.38 12.53
CA ASP A 271 8.66 12.94 12.92
C ASP A 271 7.59 11.84 12.97
N ALA A 272 6.66 11.98 13.92
CA ALA A 272 5.48 11.14 14.02
C ALA A 272 4.28 11.96 14.48
N TRP A 273 3.14 11.74 13.82
CA TRP A 273 1.91 12.46 14.07
C TRP A 273 0.75 11.49 14.26
N GLY A 274 -0.07 11.73 15.30
CA GLY A 274 -1.30 10.98 15.53
C GLY A 274 -2.35 11.28 14.45
N LEU A 275 -3.10 10.26 14.03
CA LEU A 275 -4.18 10.38 13.04
C LEU A 275 -5.57 10.53 13.71
N ASP A 276 -5.64 10.48 15.04
CA ASP A 276 -6.84 10.58 15.88
C ASP A 276 -7.95 9.63 15.42
N HIS A 277 -7.59 8.39 15.10
CA HIS A 277 -8.48 7.38 14.52
C HIS A 277 -9.27 7.87 13.30
N LEU A 278 -8.69 8.80 12.53
CA LEU A 278 -9.29 9.46 11.38
C LEU A 278 -10.61 10.20 11.73
N GLY A 279 -10.77 10.65 12.99
CA GLY A 279 -11.98 11.31 13.47
C GLY A 279 -13.14 10.34 13.80
N VAL A 280 -12.91 9.02 13.75
CA VAL A 280 -13.92 8.04 14.14
C VAL A 280 -14.10 8.07 15.66
N THR A 281 -15.31 8.43 16.10
CA THR A 281 -15.74 8.34 17.49
C THR A 281 -16.92 7.39 17.59
N THR A 282 -16.81 6.36 18.44
CA THR A 282 -17.90 5.40 18.66
C THR A 282 -17.81 4.81 20.07
N SER A 283 -18.97 4.61 20.68
CA SER A 283 -19.09 3.90 21.97
C SER A 283 -19.15 2.38 21.80
N ARG A 284 -19.24 1.88 20.56
CA ARG A 284 -19.28 0.46 20.23
C ARG A 284 -17.88 -0.09 19.98
N LYS A 285 -17.71 -1.40 20.11
CA LYS A 285 -16.46 -2.08 19.72
C LYS A 285 -16.24 -1.90 18.22
N CYS A 286 -15.17 -1.19 17.88
CA CYS A 286 -14.83 -0.83 16.52
C CYS A 286 -13.38 -1.19 16.29
N TYR A 287 -13.13 -1.95 15.24
CA TYR A 287 -11.81 -2.44 14.89
C TYR A 287 -11.50 -2.01 13.47
N HIS A 288 -10.23 -1.75 13.20
CA HIS A 288 -9.76 -1.54 11.84
C HIS A 288 -9.02 -2.79 11.39
N SER A 289 -9.30 -3.26 10.17
CA SER A 289 -8.73 -4.49 9.63
C SER A 289 -7.67 -4.26 8.56
N LYS A 290 -7.69 -3.08 7.92
CA LYS A 290 -6.73 -2.72 6.88
C LYS A 290 -6.53 -1.22 6.81
N SER A 291 -5.29 -0.82 6.60
CA SER A 291 -4.89 0.57 6.43
C SER A 291 -4.27 0.78 5.06
N TYR A 292 -4.41 1.99 4.54
CA TYR A 292 -3.94 2.41 3.24
C TYR A 292 -3.23 3.75 3.36
N LEU A 293 -2.15 3.90 2.61
CA LEU A 293 -1.47 5.17 2.42
C LEU A 293 -1.28 5.36 0.92
N VAL A 294 -1.68 6.54 0.42
CA VAL A 294 -1.52 6.90 -0.98
C VAL A 294 -0.89 8.29 -1.07
N TYR A 295 0.30 8.39 -1.65
CA TYR A 295 0.90 9.69 -1.94
C TYR A 295 0.22 10.34 -3.15
N LEU A 296 -0.41 11.49 -2.91
CA LEU A 296 -1.16 12.23 -3.92
C LEU A 296 -0.33 13.29 -4.65
N GLY A 297 0.89 13.59 -4.18
CA GLY A 297 1.73 14.63 -4.74
C GLY A 297 1.71 15.94 -3.96
N ASN A 298 2.80 16.70 -4.08
CA ASN A 298 2.99 18.00 -3.42
C ASN A 298 2.84 17.89 -1.89
N GLY A 299 3.44 16.88 -1.27
CA GLY A 299 3.34 16.65 0.17
C GLY A 299 1.97 16.20 0.67
N ARG A 300 1.00 15.93 -0.22
CA ARG A 300 -0.35 15.47 0.14
C ARG A 300 -0.48 13.96 0.08
N PHE A 301 -1.25 13.40 1.00
CA PHE A 301 -1.50 11.99 1.15
C PHE A 301 -2.99 11.74 1.41
N CYS A 302 -3.47 10.57 1.00
CA CYS A 302 -4.69 9.98 1.52
C CYS A 302 -4.32 8.86 2.49
N VAL A 303 -4.78 8.96 3.73
CA VAL A 303 -4.73 7.87 4.71
C VAL A 303 -6.11 7.23 4.79
N GLY A 304 -6.17 5.93 4.53
CA GLY A 304 -7.42 5.18 4.54
C GLY A 304 -7.43 4.09 5.60
N ARG A 305 -8.58 3.84 6.24
CA ARG A 305 -8.78 2.65 7.08
C ARG A 305 -10.13 2.01 6.84
N LEU A 306 -10.14 0.68 6.75
CA LEU A 306 -11.36 -0.12 6.77
C LEU A 306 -11.70 -0.47 8.22
N PHE A 307 -12.89 -0.07 8.64
CA PHE A 307 -13.44 -0.34 9.95
C PHE A 307 -14.59 -1.34 9.86
N HIS A 308 -14.71 -2.13 10.91
CA HIS A 308 -15.91 -2.91 11.21
C HIS A 308 -16.36 -2.67 12.65
N VAL A 309 -17.67 -2.66 12.84
CA VAL A 309 -18.30 -2.47 14.15
C VAL A 309 -19.03 -3.74 14.53
N GLU A 310 -18.73 -4.22 15.73
CA GLU A 310 -19.31 -5.45 16.26
C GLU A 310 -20.30 -5.15 17.39
N GLU A 311 -21.40 -5.90 17.40
CA GLU A 311 -22.35 -5.96 18.52
C GLU A 311 -22.47 -7.43 18.96
N GLY A 312 -21.88 -7.76 20.11
CA GLY A 312 -21.61 -9.15 20.48
C GLY A 312 -20.59 -9.77 19.53
N ASP A 313 -20.91 -10.94 18.98
CA ASP A 313 -20.10 -11.66 17.98
C ASP A 313 -20.58 -11.41 16.53
N THR A 314 -21.47 -10.44 16.33
CA THR A 314 -22.02 -10.13 15.00
C THR A 314 -21.47 -8.81 14.49
N GLU A 315 -20.90 -8.86 13.29
CA GLU A 315 -20.50 -7.67 12.56
C GLU A 315 -21.74 -6.93 12.04
N THR A 316 -21.96 -5.72 12.54
CA THR A 316 -23.15 -4.92 12.24
C THR A 316 -22.92 -3.86 11.18
N GLU A 317 -21.67 -3.42 11.00
CA GLU A 317 -21.34 -2.35 10.08
C GLU A 317 -19.92 -2.47 9.53
N ARG A 318 -19.75 -2.18 8.24
CA ARG A 318 -18.44 -1.93 7.59
C ARG A 318 -18.41 -0.54 6.99
N PHE A 319 -17.28 0.13 7.10
CA PHE A 319 -17.07 1.40 6.39
C PHE A 319 -15.59 1.67 6.17
N VAL A 320 -15.27 2.41 5.11
CA VAL A 320 -13.92 2.95 4.92
C VAL A 320 -13.91 4.43 5.27
N VAL A 321 -12.88 4.87 5.97
CA VAL A 321 -12.63 6.29 6.21
C VAL A 321 -11.39 6.70 5.43
N LEU A 322 -11.49 7.78 4.67
CA LEU A 322 -10.39 8.39 3.93
C LEU A 322 -10.14 9.79 4.47
N MET A 323 -8.91 10.05 4.93
CA MET A 323 -8.46 11.35 5.42
C MET A 323 -7.42 11.95 4.48
N GLY A 324 -7.61 13.22 4.13
CA GLY A 324 -6.57 14.02 3.48
C GLY A 324 -5.55 14.51 4.50
N VAL A 325 -4.26 14.31 4.23
CA VAL A 325 -3.14 14.80 5.04
C VAL A 325 -2.19 15.59 4.14
N GLU A 326 -1.70 16.73 4.60
CA GLU A 326 -0.69 17.54 3.90
C GLU A 326 0.51 17.77 4.84
N VAL A 327 1.72 17.49 4.36
CA VAL A 327 2.96 17.75 5.09
C VAL A 327 3.65 18.95 4.49
N GLU A 328 3.84 19.97 5.30
CA GLU A 328 4.52 21.20 4.93
C GLU A 328 5.80 21.37 5.74
N GLU A 329 6.81 21.98 5.12
CA GLU A 329 8.01 22.40 5.82
C GLU A 329 7.82 23.83 6.33
N ARG A 330 8.16 24.05 7.60
CA ARG A 330 8.17 25.38 8.20
C ARG A 330 9.61 25.79 8.43
N SER A 331 10.01 26.93 7.85
CA SER A 331 11.24 27.61 8.24
C SER A 331 11.00 28.31 9.58
N ASP A 332 11.70 27.89 10.63
CA ASP A 332 11.62 28.51 11.96
C ASP A 332 12.67 29.64 12.17
N GLY A 333 13.39 30.00 11.11
CA GLY A 333 14.46 31.01 11.15
C GLY A 333 15.80 30.48 11.64
N GLY A 334 15.91 29.17 11.96
CA GLY A 334 17.16 28.45 12.19
C GLY A 334 17.50 27.48 11.05
N ASP A 335 18.59 26.70 11.24
CA ASP A 335 19.08 25.68 10.31
C ASP A 335 18.30 24.34 10.42
N SER A 336 17.31 24.26 11.33
CA SER A 336 16.53 23.05 11.59
C SER A 336 15.24 23.06 10.78
N ARG A 337 15.15 22.11 9.85
CA ARG A 337 13.90 21.80 9.14
C ARG A 337 12.86 21.26 10.12
N VAL A 338 11.70 21.92 10.22
CA VAL A 338 10.56 21.44 11.01
C VAL A 338 9.43 21.05 10.08
N LEU A 339 9.06 19.77 10.07
CA LEU A 339 7.89 19.29 9.35
C LEU A 339 6.62 19.49 10.19
N ARG A 340 5.55 19.89 9.51
CA ARG A 340 4.22 20.00 10.10
C ARG A 340 3.24 19.19 9.29
N MET A 341 2.47 18.35 9.98
CA MET A 341 1.30 17.70 9.41
C MET A 341 0.05 18.55 9.58
N ILE A 342 -0.72 18.71 8.50
CA ILE A 342 -2.05 19.30 8.47
C ILE A 342 -3.05 18.19 8.16
N LYS A 343 -4.01 17.99 9.07
CA LYS A 343 -5.17 17.13 8.84
C LYS A 343 -6.21 17.93 8.09
N HIS A 344 -6.70 17.39 6.97
CA HIS A 344 -7.81 17.98 6.23
C HIS A 344 -9.11 17.26 6.56
N ARG A 345 -9.96 16.97 5.56
CA ARG A 345 -11.25 16.33 5.76
C ARG A 345 -11.06 14.84 5.95
N SER A 346 -11.93 14.27 6.78
CA SER A 346 -12.09 12.83 6.91
C SER A 346 -13.48 12.45 6.41
N LYS A 347 -13.54 11.52 5.47
CA LYS A 347 -14.78 11.09 4.83
C LYS A 347 -15.04 9.61 5.07
N ARG A 348 -16.23 9.29 5.56
CA ARG A 348 -16.73 7.94 5.80
C ARG A 348 -17.61 7.49 4.65
N TYR A 349 -17.30 6.32 4.12
CA TYR A 349 -18.07 5.65 3.07
C TYR A 349 -18.60 4.33 3.64
N ARG A 350 -19.93 4.23 3.78
CA ARG A 350 -20.58 3.02 4.29
C ARG A 350 -20.51 1.89 3.27
N LEU A 351 -20.28 0.68 3.77
CA LEU A 351 -20.24 -0.57 3.02
C LEU A 351 -21.23 -1.55 3.65
N SER A 352 -21.75 -2.49 2.86
CA SER A 352 -22.51 -3.59 3.46
C SER A 352 -21.55 -4.56 4.19
N ALA A 353 -22.06 -5.33 5.15
CA ALA A 353 -21.29 -6.38 5.83
C ALA A 353 -20.80 -7.49 4.87
N TYR A 354 -21.33 -7.53 3.64
CA TYR A 354 -20.96 -8.48 2.60
C TYR A 354 -20.08 -7.85 1.52
N MET A 355 -19.57 -6.64 1.75
CA MET A 355 -18.62 -5.99 0.85
C MET A 355 -17.18 -6.13 1.36
N THR A 356 -16.26 -6.27 0.41
CA THR A 356 -14.82 -6.07 0.63
C THR A 356 -14.31 -4.94 -0.24
N ILE A 357 -13.29 -4.25 0.24
CA ILE A 357 -12.70 -3.09 -0.43
C ILE A 357 -11.21 -3.27 -0.63
N ASN A 358 -10.71 -2.81 -1.77
CA ASN A 358 -9.29 -2.63 -2.02
C ASN A 358 -9.04 -1.26 -2.63
N LEU A 359 -8.23 -0.43 -1.97
CA LEU A 359 -7.77 0.82 -2.53
C LEU A 359 -6.52 0.54 -3.39
N VAL A 360 -6.58 0.93 -4.65
CA VAL A 360 -5.43 0.95 -5.56
C VAL A 360 -5.12 2.41 -5.80
N ALA A 361 -3.88 2.80 -5.49
CA ALA A 361 -3.41 4.17 -5.64
C ALA A 361 -3.33 4.55 -7.10
#